data_AF-A0A9N9BPE6-F1
#
_entry.id   AF-A0A9N9BPE6-F1
#
_cell.length_a   1.000
_cell.length_b   1.000
_cell.length_c   1.000
_cell.angle_alpha   90.00
_cell.angle_beta   90.00
_cell.angle_gamma   90.00
#
_symmetry.space_group_name_H-M   'P 1'
#
loop_
_entity.id
_entity.type
_entity.pdbx_description
1 polymer ?
#
loop_
_entity_poly.entity_id
_entity_poly.type
_entity_poly.pdbx_seq_one_letter_code
_entity_poly.pdbx_strand_id
1 'polypeptide(L)'
;MTNTDIAEVIATIDKHLENHYGFDAKELVMKHPPRWTCRNKKLVYNLSCPDAHDSFRGRLEYSRWRQFKLPKQVDKREMEIEIRDDMFDYVPPEDDNTVVWYLNFADCHVFGYYSGRLLAQDELQCLEHPALCSLRESLSSTPFTSATLTTIHTTDGLTLATPILIRGVQRRCRIKTDRNDAEGRHGGLYGNQFAIAKPEVVTRATELFDKRMGNDENEYFSNIIAMEAPKYGSGNYGYGTIKKVLSTAYTGFLAARYESLVEKGVLLRSHDPSKQHTTHNPDAAAFPKVIIHTGNWGCGAFGGSIPIMATLQFFAALVAGVDKVVYHSAGAPSKKQAMYGLDVYTKYLDSCEETVDIDKLAAAVEKMKFQWGFSNGT
;
A
#
# COMPACT_ATOMS: atom_id res chain seq x y z
N MET A 1 -2.76 -25.02 5.64
CA MET A 1 -4.22 -24.92 5.39
C MET A 1 -4.69 -26.19 4.70
N THR A 2 -5.88 -26.71 5.02
CA THR A 2 -6.53 -27.86 4.37
C THR A 2 -7.46 -27.43 3.22
N ASN A 3 -8.01 -28.36 2.43
CA ASN A 3 -9.05 -28.06 1.42
C ASN A 3 -10.30 -27.40 2.04
N THR A 4 -10.62 -27.72 3.29
CA THR A 4 -11.71 -27.08 4.05
C THR A 4 -11.41 -25.59 4.27
N ASP A 5 -10.14 -25.24 4.51
CA ASP A 5 -9.71 -23.86 4.73
C ASP A 5 -9.82 -23.01 3.45
N ILE A 6 -9.63 -23.61 2.27
CA ILE A 6 -9.76 -22.87 0.98
C ILE A 6 -11.21 -22.49 0.71
N ALA A 7 -12.18 -23.36 1.01
CA ALA A 7 -13.59 -23.05 0.84
C ALA A 7 -14.02 -21.89 1.76
N GLU A 8 -13.54 -21.86 3.01
CA GLU A 8 -13.79 -20.76 3.94
C GLU A 8 -13.14 -19.44 3.48
N VAL A 9 -11.92 -19.52 2.91
CA VAL A 9 -11.26 -18.38 2.28
C VAL A 9 -12.11 -17.83 1.13
N ILE A 10 -12.57 -18.68 0.20
CA ILE A 10 -13.41 -18.25 -0.93
C ILE A 10 -14.71 -17.61 -0.43
N ALA A 11 -15.40 -18.24 0.53
CA ALA A 11 -16.62 -17.67 1.11
C ALA A 11 -16.37 -16.30 1.78
N THR A 12 -15.20 -16.13 2.39
CA THR A 12 -14.77 -14.86 2.98
C THR A 12 -14.50 -13.81 1.91
N ILE A 13 -13.86 -14.19 0.80
CA ILE A 13 -13.62 -13.31 -0.36
C ILE A 13 -14.95 -12.87 -0.97
N ASP A 14 -15.86 -13.80 -1.23
CA ASP A 14 -17.18 -13.53 -1.83
C ASP A 14 -18.00 -12.52 -1.01
N LYS A 15 -17.84 -12.53 0.32
CA LYS A 15 -18.52 -11.59 1.22
C LYS A 15 -17.90 -10.19 1.24
N HIS A 16 -16.59 -10.08 1.01
CA HIS A 16 -15.82 -8.86 1.27
C HIS A 16 -15.29 -8.17 0.03
N LEU A 17 -15.17 -8.84 -1.10
CA LEU A 17 -14.75 -8.20 -2.34
C LEU A 17 -15.92 -7.43 -2.97
N GLU A 18 -15.78 -6.11 -3.07
CA GLU A 18 -16.86 -5.24 -3.58
C GLU A 18 -16.73 -4.99 -5.08
N ASN A 19 -15.51 -4.76 -5.56
CA ASN A 19 -15.25 -4.48 -6.97
C ASN A 19 -13.96 -5.16 -7.41
N HIS A 20 -13.93 -5.69 -8.63
CA HIS A 20 -12.73 -6.27 -9.23
C HIS A 20 -12.72 -6.10 -10.75
N TYR A 21 -11.64 -5.58 -11.30
CA TYR A 21 -11.52 -5.28 -12.73
C TYR A 21 -10.12 -5.62 -13.23
N GLY A 22 -10.05 -6.18 -14.43
CA GLY A 22 -8.79 -6.43 -15.12
C GLY A 22 -8.64 -5.49 -16.30
N PHE A 23 -7.45 -4.90 -16.43
CA PHE A 23 -7.14 -3.92 -17.48
C PHE A 23 -5.89 -4.36 -18.24
N ASP A 24 -5.93 -4.25 -19.56
CA ASP A 24 -4.69 -4.12 -20.32
C ASP A 24 -4.10 -2.72 -20.08
N ALA A 25 -2.83 -2.64 -19.68
CA ALA A 25 -2.24 -1.39 -19.23
C ALA A 25 -2.15 -0.35 -20.37
N LYS A 26 -1.83 -0.79 -21.59
CA LYS A 26 -1.76 0.09 -22.77
C LYS A 26 -3.14 0.64 -23.11
N GLU A 27 -4.15 -0.23 -23.17
CA GLU A 27 -5.53 0.21 -23.43
C GLU A 27 -6.07 1.16 -22.37
N LEU A 28 -5.77 0.89 -21.08
CA LEU A 28 -6.18 1.73 -19.97
C LEU A 28 -5.62 3.15 -20.13
N VAL A 29 -4.32 3.27 -20.40
CA VAL A 29 -3.67 4.57 -20.60
C VAL A 29 -4.18 5.28 -21.87
N MET A 30 -4.42 4.53 -22.95
CA MET A 30 -4.98 5.08 -24.19
C MET A 30 -6.37 5.69 -23.98
N LYS A 31 -7.27 4.96 -23.28
CA LYS A 31 -8.66 5.39 -23.04
C LYS A 31 -8.76 6.47 -21.95
N HIS A 32 -7.88 6.40 -20.95
CA HIS A 32 -7.90 7.26 -19.77
C HIS A 32 -6.51 7.84 -19.48
N PRO A 33 -5.96 8.71 -20.34
CA PRO A 33 -4.60 9.22 -20.18
C PRO A 33 -4.45 10.07 -18.90
N PRO A 34 -3.29 10.01 -18.20
CA PRO A 34 -3.05 10.83 -17.02
C PRO A 34 -3.06 12.32 -17.34
N ARG A 35 -3.57 13.14 -16.41
CA ARG A 35 -3.72 14.59 -16.55
C ARG A 35 -2.78 15.33 -15.62
N TRP A 36 -1.60 15.71 -16.11
CA TRP A 36 -0.57 16.39 -15.31
C TRP A 36 -0.73 17.91 -15.32
N THR A 37 -0.90 18.52 -14.14
CA THR A 37 -0.93 19.99 -13.98
C THR A 37 0.40 20.53 -13.46
N CYS A 38 1.13 19.79 -12.62
CA CYS A 38 2.49 20.14 -12.22
C CYS A 38 3.49 19.95 -13.37
N ARG A 39 4.26 21.01 -13.68
CA ARG A 39 5.30 21.02 -14.71
C ARG A 39 6.31 19.89 -14.55
N ASN A 40 6.86 19.71 -13.35
CA ASN A 40 7.91 18.73 -13.10
C ASN A 40 7.39 17.29 -13.11
N LYS A 41 6.13 17.06 -12.71
CA LYS A 41 5.47 15.76 -12.84
C LYS A 41 5.22 15.39 -14.30
N LYS A 42 4.74 16.36 -15.09
CA LYS A 42 4.59 16.20 -16.54
C LYS A 42 5.92 15.91 -17.24
N LEU A 43 7.00 16.58 -16.81
CA LEU A 43 8.35 16.32 -17.30
C LEU A 43 8.76 14.86 -17.04
N VAL A 44 8.64 14.37 -15.81
CA VAL A 44 8.99 12.98 -15.47
C VAL A 44 8.15 11.99 -16.28
N TYR A 45 6.85 12.20 -16.39
CA TYR A 45 5.98 11.36 -17.21
C TYR A 45 6.44 11.30 -18.67
N ASN A 46 6.75 12.44 -19.28
CA ASN A 46 7.23 12.48 -20.67
C ASN A 46 8.59 11.78 -20.84
N LEU A 47 9.46 11.83 -19.83
CA LEU A 47 10.74 11.12 -19.87
C LEU A 47 10.55 9.60 -19.74
N SER A 48 9.65 9.16 -18.87
CA SER A 48 9.43 7.74 -18.59
C SER A 48 8.44 7.05 -19.52
N CYS A 49 7.63 7.82 -20.25
CA CYS A 49 6.63 7.34 -21.21
C CYS A 49 6.71 8.11 -22.54
N PRO A 50 7.84 8.04 -23.27
CA PRO A 50 8.07 8.84 -24.49
C PRO A 50 7.07 8.54 -25.61
N ASP A 51 6.59 7.29 -25.68
CA ASP A 51 5.65 6.81 -26.70
C ASP A 51 4.20 6.79 -26.19
N ALA A 52 3.91 7.61 -25.17
CA ALA A 52 2.60 7.68 -24.52
C ALA A 52 2.09 6.29 -24.10
N HIS A 53 0.92 5.87 -24.57
CA HIS A 53 0.29 4.59 -24.21
C HIS A 53 1.09 3.37 -24.71
N ASP A 54 1.89 3.51 -25.78
CA ASP A 54 2.76 2.44 -26.27
C ASP A 54 3.94 2.13 -25.34
N SER A 55 4.23 3.01 -24.38
CA SER A 55 5.22 2.76 -23.33
C SER A 55 4.75 1.76 -22.25
N PHE A 56 3.48 1.33 -22.27
CA PHE A 56 2.89 0.47 -21.26
C PHE A 56 2.63 -0.93 -21.77
N ARG A 57 2.75 -1.91 -20.88
CA ARG A 57 2.50 -3.33 -21.15
C ARG A 57 2.11 -4.08 -19.88
N GLY A 58 1.69 -5.32 -20.05
CA GLY A 58 1.20 -6.15 -18.96
C GLY A 58 -0.26 -5.85 -18.61
N ARG A 59 -0.74 -6.54 -17.57
CA ARG A 59 -2.11 -6.43 -17.09
C ARG A 59 -2.12 -5.85 -15.69
N LEU A 60 -3.03 -4.92 -15.46
CA LEU A 60 -3.30 -4.36 -14.14
C LEU A 60 -4.60 -4.96 -13.60
N GLU A 61 -4.54 -5.56 -12.43
CA GLU A 61 -5.70 -6.14 -11.76
C GLU A 61 -6.06 -5.29 -10.55
N TYR A 62 -7.27 -4.74 -10.53
CA TYR A 62 -7.80 -3.92 -9.45
C TYR A 62 -8.78 -4.73 -8.61
N SER A 63 -8.72 -4.55 -7.29
CA SER A 63 -9.74 -5.02 -6.36
C SER A 63 -10.00 -4.02 -5.24
N ARG A 64 -11.24 -3.93 -4.76
CA ARG A 64 -11.65 -3.11 -3.62
C ARG A 64 -12.40 -3.96 -2.62
N TRP A 65 -12.03 -3.82 -1.35
CA TRP A 65 -12.47 -4.74 -0.30
C TRP A 65 -13.23 -4.01 0.78
N ARG A 66 -14.31 -4.61 1.26
CA ARG A 66 -15.03 -4.16 2.45
C ARG A 66 -14.27 -4.52 3.71
N GLN A 67 -14.27 -3.62 4.70
CA GLN A 67 -13.67 -3.84 6.00
C GLN A 67 -13.98 -5.24 6.58
N PHE A 68 -12.92 -5.97 6.96
CA PHE A 68 -13.06 -7.21 7.70
C PHE A 68 -13.32 -6.92 9.18
N LYS A 69 -14.05 -7.82 9.83
CA LYS A 69 -14.18 -7.76 11.29
C LYS A 69 -12.85 -8.22 11.90
N LEU A 70 -12.27 -7.41 12.79
CA LEU A 70 -11.12 -7.87 13.57
C LEU A 70 -11.49 -9.15 14.34
N PRO A 71 -10.65 -10.20 14.30
CA PRO A 71 -10.85 -11.36 15.15
C PRO A 71 -10.76 -10.95 16.62
N LYS A 72 -11.40 -11.73 17.52
CA LYS A 72 -11.28 -11.49 18.96
C LYS A 72 -9.89 -11.85 19.47
N GLN A 73 -9.39 -12.99 19.00
CA GLN A 73 -8.09 -13.55 19.35
C GLN A 73 -7.42 -14.10 18.10
N VAL A 74 -6.10 -14.07 18.09
CA VAL A 74 -5.27 -14.76 17.09
C VAL A 74 -4.16 -15.52 17.77
N ASP A 75 -3.77 -16.64 17.19
CA ASP A 75 -2.61 -17.37 17.66
C ASP A 75 -1.34 -16.56 17.40
N LYS A 76 -0.40 -16.63 18.34
CA LYS A 76 0.95 -16.15 18.12
C LYS A 76 1.58 -16.97 17.01
N ARG A 77 2.34 -16.27 16.17
CA ARG A 77 3.10 -16.87 15.08
C ARG A 77 4.36 -16.07 14.85
N GLU A 78 5.33 -16.73 14.25
CA GLU A 78 6.49 -16.02 13.75
C GLU A 78 6.10 -15.12 12.58
N MET A 79 6.63 -13.91 12.60
CA MET A 79 6.55 -12.93 11.53
C MET A 79 7.87 -12.16 11.55
N GLU A 80 8.54 -12.11 10.42
CA GLU A 80 9.79 -11.38 10.29
C GLU A 80 9.50 -9.87 10.20
N ILE A 81 10.24 -9.05 10.93
CA ILE A 81 10.14 -7.59 10.86
C ILE A 81 11.53 -7.02 10.59
N GLU A 82 11.65 -6.30 9.48
CA GLU A 82 12.89 -5.63 9.09
C GLU A 82 12.64 -4.11 9.00
N ILE A 83 13.43 -3.31 9.72
CA ILE A 83 13.32 -1.84 9.69
C ILE A 83 14.52 -1.23 8.96
N ARG A 84 14.27 -0.60 7.82
CA ARG A 84 15.27 0.06 6.95
C ARG A 84 15.12 1.58 6.99
N ASP A 85 16.23 2.29 6.80
CA ASP A 85 16.29 3.76 6.72
C ASP A 85 16.30 4.29 5.28
N ASP A 86 15.67 3.56 4.36
CA ASP A 86 15.56 3.86 2.94
C ASP A 86 14.09 4.13 2.53
N MET A 87 13.86 4.12 1.22
CA MET A 87 12.55 4.23 0.57
C MET A 87 12.24 2.93 -0.19
N PHE A 88 11.02 2.77 -0.68
CA PHE A 88 10.65 1.60 -1.50
C PHE A 88 11.55 1.46 -2.73
N ASP A 89 12.17 0.29 -2.85
CA ASP A 89 13.07 -0.09 -3.93
C ASP A 89 12.36 -0.91 -5.02
N TYR A 90 11.20 -1.49 -4.69
CA TYR A 90 10.40 -2.38 -5.52
C TYR A 90 11.15 -3.61 -6.03
N VAL A 91 12.13 -4.10 -5.27
CA VAL A 91 12.99 -5.23 -5.70
C VAL A 91 12.16 -6.53 -5.83
N PRO A 92 12.37 -7.33 -6.89
CA PRO A 92 11.73 -8.64 -7.02
C PRO A 92 12.10 -9.57 -5.85
N PRO A 93 11.20 -10.46 -5.41
CA PRO A 93 11.53 -11.46 -4.40
C PRO A 93 12.58 -12.45 -4.92
N GLU A 94 13.36 -13.02 -4.00
CA GLU A 94 14.43 -14.00 -4.32
C GLU A 94 13.89 -15.34 -4.83
N ASP A 95 12.61 -15.65 -4.57
CA ASP A 95 11.96 -16.90 -4.95
C ASP A 95 10.61 -16.68 -5.65
N ASP A 96 10.19 -17.69 -6.42
CA ASP A 96 8.98 -17.65 -7.25
C ASP A 96 7.68 -17.86 -6.49
N ASN A 97 7.71 -18.25 -5.21
CA ASN A 97 6.52 -18.46 -4.38
C ASN A 97 6.26 -17.30 -3.40
N THR A 98 7.01 -16.21 -3.50
CA THR A 98 6.80 -15.00 -2.70
C THR A 98 6.01 -13.96 -3.49
N VAL A 99 5.07 -13.29 -2.82
CA VAL A 99 4.34 -12.11 -3.33
C VAL A 99 4.68 -10.91 -2.45
N VAL A 100 5.16 -9.84 -3.08
CA VAL A 100 5.57 -8.61 -2.42
C VAL A 100 4.55 -7.51 -2.69
N TRP A 101 4.12 -6.81 -1.64
CA TRP A 101 3.17 -5.70 -1.70
C TRP A 101 3.78 -4.42 -1.14
N TYR A 102 3.50 -3.28 -1.78
CA TYR A 102 3.98 -1.96 -1.36
C TYR A 102 2.81 -1.07 -0.96
N LEU A 103 2.88 -0.51 0.25
CA LEU A 103 1.80 0.32 0.79
C LEU A 103 1.80 1.72 0.16
N ASN A 104 0.74 2.09 -0.53
CA ASN A 104 0.38 3.47 -0.83
C ASN A 104 -0.27 4.13 0.39
N PHE A 105 0.28 5.26 0.82
CA PHE A 105 -0.24 6.06 1.93
C PHE A 105 -1.38 6.96 1.44
N ALA A 106 -2.46 6.32 1.02
CA ALA A 106 -3.53 6.94 0.26
C ALA A 106 -4.33 7.99 1.05
N ASP A 107 -4.91 8.93 0.30
CA ASP A 107 -6.09 9.68 0.71
C ASP A 107 -7.37 8.84 0.52
N CYS A 108 -8.51 9.27 1.09
CA CYS A 108 -9.81 8.63 0.84
C CYS A 108 -10.11 8.52 -0.65
N HIS A 109 -9.65 9.47 -1.46
CA HIS A 109 -9.65 9.37 -2.91
C HIS A 109 -8.31 8.82 -3.40
N VAL A 110 -8.26 7.52 -3.74
CA VAL A 110 -7.03 6.85 -4.21
C VAL A 110 -6.40 7.63 -5.36
N PHE A 111 -5.10 7.94 -5.26
CA PHE A 111 -4.34 8.71 -6.24
C PHE A 111 -4.92 10.11 -6.55
N GLY A 112 -5.83 10.65 -5.74
CA GLY A 112 -6.63 11.83 -6.09
C GLY A 112 -5.80 13.10 -6.35
N TYR A 113 -4.59 13.16 -5.81
CA TYR A 113 -3.71 14.34 -5.90
C TYR A 113 -2.47 14.13 -6.79
N TYR A 114 -2.42 13.04 -7.57
CA TYR A 114 -1.24 12.69 -8.38
C TYR A 114 -0.74 13.86 -9.24
N SER A 115 -1.65 14.69 -9.77
CA SER A 115 -1.32 15.79 -10.68
C SER A 115 -0.83 17.06 -9.97
N GLY A 116 -1.10 17.19 -8.66
CA GLY A 116 -0.86 18.39 -7.86
C GLY A 116 0.62 18.73 -7.66
N ARG A 117 0.90 19.83 -6.94
CA ARG A 117 2.28 20.31 -6.72
C ARG A 117 3.06 19.46 -5.72
N LEU A 118 2.38 18.94 -4.70
CA LEU A 118 2.99 18.11 -3.67
C LEU A 118 3.52 16.79 -4.25
N LEU A 119 4.75 16.42 -3.91
CA LEU A 119 5.29 15.08 -4.07
C LEU A 119 5.40 14.37 -2.71
N ALA A 120 4.28 13.90 -2.16
CA ALA A 120 4.30 12.98 -1.04
C ALA A 120 4.42 11.53 -1.54
N GLN A 121 4.33 10.56 -0.63
CA GLN A 121 4.58 9.16 -0.94
C GLN A 121 3.59 8.62 -1.99
N ASP A 122 2.32 9.01 -1.91
CA ASP A 122 1.29 8.64 -2.89
C ASP A 122 1.66 9.16 -4.29
N GLU A 123 1.92 10.46 -4.43
CA GLU A 123 2.23 11.04 -5.73
C GLU A 123 3.58 10.59 -6.30
N LEU A 124 4.57 10.29 -5.44
CA LEU A 124 5.82 9.67 -5.85
C LEU A 124 5.57 8.29 -6.44
N GLN A 125 4.79 7.44 -5.77
CA GLN A 125 4.46 6.11 -6.28
C GLN A 125 3.67 6.20 -7.60
N CYS A 126 2.76 7.16 -7.74
CA CYS A 126 2.05 7.44 -8.99
C CYS A 126 2.99 7.85 -10.14
N LEU A 127 4.01 8.67 -9.87
CA LEU A 127 5.00 9.03 -10.90
C LEU A 127 5.89 7.87 -11.30
N GLU A 128 6.29 7.04 -10.34
CA GLU A 128 7.07 5.84 -10.63
C GLU A 128 6.25 4.78 -11.38
N HIS A 129 4.92 4.77 -11.20
CA HIS A 129 3.98 3.84 -11.82
C HIS A 129 2.82 4.59 -12.53
N PRO A 130 3.05 5.26 -13.67
CA PRO A 130 2.07 6.19 -14.24
C PRO A 130 0.72 5.59 -14.62
N ALA A 131 0.63 4.27 -14.83
CA ALA A 131 -0.63 3.58 -15.10
C ALA A 131 -1.63 3.69 -13.92
N LEU A 132 -1.15 3.93 -12.68
CA LEU A 132 -2.02 4.22 -11.53
C LEU A 132 -2.86 5.48 -11.73
N CYS A 133 -2.31 6.49 -12.42
CA CYS A 133 -3.02 7.73 -12.72
C CYS A 133 -4.15 7.47 -13.72
N SER A 134 -3.90 6.65 -14.74
CA SER A 134 -4.94 6.24 -15.70
C SER A 134 -6.01 5.37 -15.07
N LEU A 135 -5.64 4.48 -14.15
CA LEU A 135 -6.60 3.73 -13.35
C LEU A 135 -7.52 4.68 -12.58
N ARG A 136 -6.96 5.72 -11.94
CA ARG A 136 -7.77 6.76 -11.27
C ARG A 136 -8.76 7.43 -12.22
N GLU A 137 -8.32 7.88 -13.39
CA GLU A 137 -9.20 8.50 -14.38
C GLU A 137 -10.31 7.54 -14.83
N SER A 138 -9.99 6.27 -15.06
CA SER A 138 -10.97 5.23 -15.43
C SER A 138 -12.01 5.01 -14.33
N LEU A 139 -11.57 4.80 -13.09
CA LEU A 139 -12.46 4.58 -11.94
C LEU A 139 -13.34 5.81 -11.67
N SER A 140 -12.82 7.02 -11.90
CA SER A 140 -13.58 8.27 -11.74
C SER A 140 -14.63 8.49 -12.85
N SER A 141 -14.41 7.92 -14.03
CA SER A 141 -15.35 7.99 -15.16
C SER A 141 -16.50 6.98 -15.07
N THR A 142 -16.39 6.01 -14.16
CA THR A 142 -17.41 4.97 -13.98
C THR A 142 -18.56 5.54 -13.13
N PRO A 143 -19.84 5.30 -13.47
CA PRO A 143 -20.99 5.80 -12.70
C PRO A 143 -21.07 5.29 -11.24
N PHE A 144 -20.19 4.37 -10.84
CA PHE A 144 -20.01 3.92 -9.46
C PHE A 144 -19.00 4.82 -8.72
N THR A 145 -19.47 5.91 -8.14
CA THR A 145 -18.64 6.94 -7.48
C THR A 145 -17.74 6.44 -6.34
N SER A 146 -18.02 5.26 -5.77
CA SER A 146 -17.25 4.69 -4.66
C SER A 146 -15.99 3.92 -5.08
N ALA A 147 -15.78 3.62 -6.36
CA ALA A 147 -14.65 2.79 -6.81
C ALA A 147 -13.27 3.43 -6.54
N THR A 148 -13.25 4.74 -6.28
CA THR A 148 -12.02 5.44 -5.90
C THR A 148 -11.81 5.57 -4.40
N LEU A 149 -12.77 5.11 -3.59
CA LEU A 149 -12.78 5.38 -2.16
C LEU A 149 -12.03 4.30 -1.38
N THR A 150 -10.99 4.70 -0.65
CA THR A 150 -10.28 3.82 0.30
C THR A 150 -10.94 3.76 1.68
N THR A 151 -11.94 4.62 1.91
CA THR A 151 -12.81 4.62 3.10
C THR A 151 -14.22 5.06 2.72
N ILE A 152 -15.22 4.61 3.48
CA ILE A 152 -16.60 5.06 3.35
C ILE A 152 -17.15 5.54 4.68
N HIS A 153 -18.07 6.51 4.62
CA HIS A 153 -18.82 6.97 5.78
C HIS A 153 -20.20 6.32 5.78
N THR A 154 -20.55 5.73 6.90
CA THR A 154 -21.87 5.13 7.12
C THR A 154 -22.81 6.16 7.71
N THR A 155 -24.12 5.89 7.65
CA THR A 155 -25.17 6.82 8.09
C THR A 155 -25.14 7.12 9.58
N ASP A 156 -24.54 6.23 10.39
CA ASP A 156 -24.34 6.43 11.83
C ASP A 156 -23.03 7.19 12.16
N GLY A 157 -22.32 7.67 11.13
CA GLY A 157 -21.09 8.45 11.27
C GLY A 157 -19.81 7.62 11.39
N LEU A 158 -19.89 6.28 11.36
CA LEU A 158 -18.68 5.44 11.37
C LEU A 158 -17.95 5.53 10.03
N THR A 159 -16.62 5.58 10.09
CA THR A 159 -15.76 5.41 8.90
C THR A 159 -15.30 3.97 8.81
N LEU A 160 -15.58 3.32 7.69
CA LEU A 160 -15.12 1.96 7.40
C LEU A 160 -13.99 1.99 6.38
N ALA A 161 -13.00 1.13 6.58
CA ALA A 161 -11.92 0.92 5.63
C ALA A 161 -12.43 0.19 4.38
N THR A 162 -12.05 0.67 3.21
CA THR A 162 -12.29 -0.02 1.94
C THR A 162 -11.02 -0.05 1.08
N PRO A 163 -9.95 -0.74 1.53
CA PRO A 163 -8.66 -0.69 0.85
C PRO A 163 -8.77 -1.17 -0.59
N ILE A 164 -7.93 -0.59 -1.43
CA ILE A 164 -7.82 -0.90 -2.85
C ILE A 164 -6.50 -1.60 -3.08
N LEU A 165 -6.52 -2.74 -3.77
CA LEU A 165 -5.34 -3.50 -4.11
C LEU A 165 -5.19 -3.55 -5.62
N ILE A 166 -3.95 -3.37 -6.06
CA ILE A 166 -3.61 -3.27 -7.48
C ILE A 166 -2.43 -4.20 -7.73
N ARG A 167 -2.63 -5.24 -8.54
CA ARG A 167 -1.57 -6.15 -8.96
C ARG A 167 -1.08 -5.82 -10.36
N GLY A 168 0.17 -6.16 -10.63
CA GLY A 168 0.73 -6.12 -11.98
C GLY A 168 1.00 -4.70 -12.51
N VAL A 169 1.25 -3.70 -11.66
CA VAL A 169 1.52 -2.34 -12.16
C VAL A 169 2.99 -2.15 -12.53
N GLN A 170 3.22 -1.66 -13.76
CA GLN A 170 4.56 -1.41 -14.26
C GLN A 170 5.19 -0.17 -13.60
N ARG A 171 6.44 -0.31 -13.15
CA ARG A 171 7.28 0.81 -12.73
C ARG A 171 8.11 1.31 -13.91
N ARG A 172 8.02 2.60 -14.23
CA ARG A 172 8.66 3.23 -15.40
C ARG A 172 9.85 4.10 -15.04
N CYS A 173 9.96 4.54 -13.80
CA CYS A 173 11.12 5.29 -13.33
C CYS A 173 11.31 5.19 -11.82
N ARG A 174 12.45 5.69 -11.36
CA ARG A 174 12.75 6.00 -9.96
C ARG A 174 13.13 7.47 -9.84
N ILE A 175 12.64 8.15 -8.80
CA ILE A 175 13.03 9.54 -8.53
C ILE A 175 13.85 9.60 -7.24
N LYS A 176 15.08 10.10 -7.34
CA LYS A 176 15.95 10.34 -6.19
C LYS A 176 15.50 11.60 -5.44
N THR A 177 14.90 11.43 -4.26
CA THR A 177 14.36 12.54 -3.46
C THR A 177 15.27 13.03 -2.35
N ASP A 178 16.37 12.32 -2.09
CA ASP A 178 17.37 12.65 -1.08
C ASP A 178 18.11 13.95 -1.39
N ARG A 179 18.67 14.55 -0.33
CA ARG A 179 19.54 15.72 -0.44
C ARG A 179 20.85 15.34 -1.12
N ASN A 180 21.20 16.07 -2.17
CA ASN A 180 22.48 15.92 -2.86
C ASN A 180 22.92 17.27 -3.44
N ASP A 181 23.90 17.90 -2.79
CA ASP A 181 24.39 19.24 -3.16
C ASP A 181 25.10 19.23 -4.53
N ALA A 182 25.83 18.17 -4.87
CA ALA A 182 26.55 18.04 -6.13
C ALA A 182 25.62 17.95 -7.35
N GLU A 183 24.41 17.40 -7.17
CA GLU A 183 23.42 17.26 -8.25
C GLU A 183 22.36 18.39 -8.24
N GLY A 184 22.47 19.35 -7.33
CA GLY A 184 21.57 20.50 -7.20
C GLY A 184 20.29 20.24 -6.39
N ARG A 185 20.24 19.14 -5.62
CA ARG A 185 19.15 18.80 -4.67
C ARG A 185 19.49 19.23 -3.25
N HIS A 186 19.79 20.52 -3.03
CA HIS A 186 20.26 21.01 -1.72
C HIS A 186 19.31 20.77 -0.55
N GLY A 187 18.00 20.84 -0.81
CA GLY A 187 16.95 20.52 0.17
C GLY A 187 16.31 19.15 -0.02
N GLY A 188 16.85 18.31 -0.92
CA GLY A 188 16.13 17.17 -1.48
C GLY A 188 15.03 17.59 -2.47
N LEU A 189 14.23 16.62 -2.91
CA LEU A 189 13.09 16.84 -3.81
C LEU A 189 11.75 16.39 -3.22
N TYR A 190 11.71 15.82 -2.02
CA TYR A 190 10.45 15.39 -1.42
C TYR A 190 9.56 16.59 -1.04
N GLY A 191 8.24 16.41 -1.05
CA GLY A 191 7.29 17.46 -0.66
C GLY A 191 7.13 18.55 -1.72
N ASN A 192 6.87 19.79 -1.26
CA ASN A 192 6.74 20.96 -2.14
C ASN A 192 8.02 21.35 -2.90
N GLN A 193 9.19 20.86 -2.47
CA GLN A 193 10.48 21.12 -3.13
C GLN A 193 10.49 20.61 -4.58
N PHE A 194 9.81 19.48 -4.85
CA PHE A 194 9.73 18.92 -6.19
C PHE A 194 9.18 19.91 -7.21
N ALA A 195 8.08 20.60 -6.88
CA ALA A 195 7.40 21.48 -7.82
C ALA A 195 8.17 22.77 -8.14
N ILE A 196 9.07 23.20 -7.24
CA ILE A 196 9.87 24.42 -7.42
C ILE A 196 11.28 24.15 -7.94
N ALA A 197 11.74 22.89 -7.90
CA ALA A 197 13.03 22.49 -8.42
C ALA A 197 13.14 22.82 -9.91
N LYS A 198 14.36 23.18 -10.35
CA LYS A 198 14.62 23.42 -11.76
C LYS A 198 14.46 22.11 -12.56
N PRO A 199 13.92 22.14 -13.78
CA PRO A 199 13.71 20.94 -14.60
C PRO A 199 14.96 20.06 -14.73
N GLU A 200 16.13 20.67 -14.87
CA GLU A 200 17.38 19.94 -15.09
C GLU A 200 17.79 19.13 -13.86
N VAL A 201 17.45 19.62 -12.66
CA VAL A 201 17.65 18.88 -11.39
C VAL A 201 16.72 17.67 -11.33
N VAL A 202 15.46 17.85 -11.72
CA VAL A 202 14.46 16.76 -11.76
C VAL A 202 14.85 15.70 -12.79
N THR A 203 15.27 16.10 -13.99
CA THR A 203 15.76 15.18 -15.02
C THR A 203 16.93 14.35 -14.51
N ARG A 204 17.96 14.98 -13.90
CA ARG A 204 19.11 14.24 -13.33
C ARG A 204 18.72 13.29 -12.19
N ALA A 205 17.70 13.64 -11.42
CA ALA A 205 17.21 12.82 -10.32
C ALA A 205 16.33 11.64 -10.79
N THR A 206 15.94 11.61 -12.07
CA THR A 206 15.03 10.59 -12.62
C THR A 206 15.83 9.51 -13.33
N GLU A 207 15.75 8.30 -12.79
CA GLU A 207 16.29 7.08 -13.39
C GLU A 207 15.16 6.37 -14.15
N LEU A 208 15.36 6.11 -15.45
CA LEU A 208 14.32 5.52 -16.31
C LEU A 208 14.46 4.01 -16.37
N PHE A 209 13.32 3.31 -16.41
CA PHE A 209 13.26 1.88 -16.64
C PHE A 209 12.51 1.61 -17.93
N ASP A 210 13.17 0.99 -18.90
CA ASP A 210 12.45 0.44 -20.05
C ASP A 210 11.80 -0.90 -19.67
N LYS A 211 12.59 -1.82 -19.10
CA LYS A 211 12.11 -3.07 -18.49
C LYS A 211 12.73 -3.27 -17.12
N ARG A 212 11.93 -3.80 -16.20
CA ARG A 212 12.42 -4.33 -14.92
C ARG A 212 12.27 -5.82 -14.99
N MET A 213 13.37 -6.54 -14.81
CA MET A 213 13.38 -8.00 -14.85
C MET A 213 13.28 -8.54 -13.42
N GLY A 214 12.52 -9.61 -13.26
CA GLY A 214 12.53 -10.47 -12.09
C GLY A 214 13.74 -11.39 -12.11
N ASN A 215 13.89 -12.17 -11.04
CA ASN A 215 14.96 -13.17 -10.93
C ASN A 215 14.75 -14.36 -11.89
N ASP A 216 13.52 -14.55 -12.36
CA ASP A 216 13.09 -15.56 -13.34
C ASP A 216 13.24 -15.09 -14.80
N GLU A 217 13.94 -13.98 -15.03
CA GLU A 217 14.09 -13.34 -16.34
C GLU A 217 12.76 -12.92 -17.00
N ASN A 218 11.65 -12.89 -16.26
CA ASN A 218 10.40 -12.28 -16.70
C ASN A 218 10.34 -10.81 -16.30
N GLU A 219 9.42 -10.07 -16.92
CA GLU A 219 9.21 -8.69 -16.49
C GLU A 219 8.54 -8.64 -15.12
N TYR A 220 9.10 -7.83 -14.22
CA TYR A 220 8.61 -7.67 -12.87
C TYR A 220 7.71 -6.45 -12.74
N PHE A 221 6.55 -6.69 -12.15
CA PHE A 221 5.52 -5.70 -11.89
C PHE A 221 5.29 -5.54 -10.38
N SER A 222 4.93 -4.34 -9.95
CA SER A 222 4.68 -4.04 -8.54
C SER A 222 3.25 -4.39 -8.17
N ASN A 223 3.04 -4.81 -6.91
CA ASN A 223 1.72 -4.92 -6.30
C ASN A 223 1.55 -3.85 -5.22
N ILE A 224 0.43 -3.15 -5.22
CA ILE A 224 0.18 -1.96 -4.39
C ILE A 224 -1.04 -2.20 -3.49
N ILE A 225 -0.93 -1.82 -2.22
CA ILE A 225 -2.06 -1.73 -1.28
C ILE A 225 -2.32 -0.24 -1.04
N ALA A 226 -3.51 0.26 -1.30
CA ALA A 226 -3.89 1.64 -1.02
C ALA A 226 -4.90 1.70 0.12
N MET A 227 -4.50 2.34 1.22
CA MET A 227 -5.36 2.55 2.39
C MET A 227 -5.05 3.85 3.11
N GLU A 228 -6.09 4.47 3.64
CA GLU A 228 -6.04 5.78 4.28
C GLU A 228 -5.85 5.65 5.79
N ALA A 229 -4.82 6.34 6.32
CA ALA A 229 -4.63 6.49 7.76
C ALA A 229 -5.61 7.55 8.33
N PRO A 230 -5.97 7.47 9.62
CA PRO A 230 -6.71 8.55 10.27
C PRO A 230 -5.90 9.86 10.25
N LYS A 231 -6.61 11.00 10.18
CA LYS A 231 -5.99 12.32 9.94
C LYS A 231 -6.31 13.31 11.04
N TYR A 232 -5.39 14.25 11.23
CA TYR A 232 -5.62 15.51 11.95
C TYR A 232 -6.13 15.32 13.39
N GLY A 233 -5.74 14.23 14.04
CA GLY A 233 -6.03 14.03 15.44
C GLY A 233 -5.14 14.89 16.35
N SER A 234 -5.51 14.97 17.62
CA SER A 234 -4.82 15.76 18.64
C SER A 234 -4.83 15.05 19.99
N GLY A 235 -3.82 15.32 20.83
CA GLY A 235 -3.72 14.73 22.16
C GLY A 235 -3.40 13.23 22.13
N ASN A 236 -3.97 12.47 23.06
CA ASN A 236 -3.76 11.02 23.13
C ASN A 236 -4.49 10.26 22.00
N TYR A 237 -3.89 9.19 21.51
CA TYR A 237 -4.63 8.16 20.78
C TYR A 237 -5.59 7.45 21.72
N GLY A 238 -6.89 7.62 21.48
CA GLY A 238 -7.93 6.88 22.19
C GLY A 238 -8.19 5.48 21.60
N TYR A 239 -8.85 4.63 22.37
CA TYR A 239 -9.22 3.26 22.02
C TYR A 239 -9.86 3.13 20.64
N GLY A 240 -10.84 3.98 20.34
CA GLY A 240 -11.56 3.96 19.06
C GLY A 240 -10.64 4.23 17.86
N THR A 241 -9.71 5.18 17.99
CA THR A 241 -8.71 5.47 16.96
C THR A 241 -7.76 4.30 16.78
N ILE A 242 -7.29 3.69 17.87
CA ILE A 242 -6.40 2.51 17.83
C ILE A 242 -7.10 1.35 17.11
N LYS A 243 -8.35 1.03 17.46
CA LYS A 243 -9.14 0.00 16.79
C LYS A 243 -9.39 0.32 15.32
N LYS A 244 -9.58 1.59 14.97
CA LYS A 244 -9.75 2.03 13.57
C LYS A 244 -8.46 1.79 12.77
N VAL A 245 -7.29 2.21 13.29
CA VAL A 245 -6.00 1.95 12.64
C VAL A 245 -5.77 0.45 12.45
N LEU A 246 -5.98 -0.36 13.50
CA LEU A 246 -5.87 -1.81 13.42
C LEU A 246 -6.80 -2.41 12.37
N SER A 247 -8.08 -2.00 12.36
CA SER A 247 -9.07 -2.52 11.41
C SER A 247 -8.70 -2.18 9.97
N THR A 248 -8.24 -0.94 9.70
CA THR A 248 -7.82 -0.52 8.38
C THR A 248 -6.61 -1.31 7.90
N ALA A 249 -5.54 -1.36 8.70
CA ALA A 249 -4.32 -2.08 8.32
C ALA A 249 -4.56 -3.58 8.18
N TYR A 250 -5.29 -4.20 9.12
CA TYR A 250 -5.68 -5.61 9.05
C TYR A 250 -6.46 -5.90 7.77
N THR A 251 -7.41 -5.02 7.41
CA THR A 251 -8.21 -5.22 6.20
C THR A 251 -7.35 -5.19 4.94
N GLY A 252 -6.45 -4.21 4.81
CA GLY A 252 -5.56 -4.10 3.66
C GLY A 252 -4.60 -5.28 3.57
N PHE A 253 -4.02 -5.70 4.70
CA PHE A 253 -3.03 -6.79 4.75
C PHE A 253 -3.66 -8.17 4.53
N LEU A 254 -4.87 -8.41 5.05
CA LEU A 254 -5.60 -9.65 4.79
C LEU A 254 -6.04 -9.75 3.33
N ALA A 255 -6.54 -8.66 2.76
CA ALA A 255 -6.86 -8.61 1.33
C ALA A 255 -5.61 -8.88 0.48
N ALA A 256 -4.44 -8.37 0.87
CA ALA A 256 -3.19 -8.64 0.18
C ALA A 256 -2.81 -10.12 0.22
N ARG A 257 -3.06 -10.81 1.33
CA ARG A 257 -2.89 -12.26 1.38
C ARG A 257 -3.80 -13.00 0.43
N TYR A 258 -5.08 -12.62 0.35
CA TYR A 258 -6.02 -13.26 -0.58
C TYR A 258 -5.67 -12.98 -2.05
N GLU A 259 -5.31 -11.73 -2.38
CA GLU A 259 -4.86 -11.41 -3.73
C GLU A 259 -3.50 -12.06 -4.07
N SER A 260 -2.67 -12.38 -3.07
CA SER A 260 -1.45 -13.18 -3.29
C SER A 260 -1.76 -14.62 -3.71
N LEU A 261 -2.86 -15.21 -3.20
CA LEU A 261 -3.34 -16.51 -3.67
C LEU A 261 -3.74 -16.47 -5.14
N VAL A 262 -4.34 -15.36 -5.58
CA VAL A 262 -4.68 -15.15 -6.99
C VAL A 262 -3.42 -14.96 -7.84
N GLU A 263 -2.46 -14.18 -7.35
CA GLU A 263 -1.18 -13.91 -8.02
C GLU A 263 -0.39 -15.19 -8.29
N LYS A 264 -0.36 -16.13 -7.35
CA LYS A 264 0.31 -17.44 -7.54
C LYS A 264 -0.60 -18.53 -8.11
N GLY A 265 -1.78 -18.16 -8.59
CA GLY A 265 -2.70 -19.10 -9.25
C GLY A 265 -3.27 -20.18 -8.34
N VAL A 266 -3.22 -20.01 -7.01
CA VAL A 266 -3.93 -20.86 -6.04
C VAL A 266 -5.43 -20.63 -6.16
N LEU A 267 -5.81 -19.36 -6.29
CA LEU A 267 -7.16 -18.95 -6.63
C LEU A 267 -7.18 -18.38 -8.05
N LEU A 268 -8.28 -18.58 -8.76
CA LEU A 268 -8.51 -17.99 -10.08
C LEU A 268 -9.51 -16.84 -9.93
N ARG A 269 -9.26 -15.73 -10.63
CA ARG A 269 -10.13 -14.55 -10.66
C ARG A 269 -10.84 -14.46 -12.01
N SER A 270 -12.17 -14.39 -11.98
CA SER A 270 -12.98 -14.07 -13.16
C SER A 270 -13.53 -12.65 -13.04
N HIS A 271 -13.56 -11.92 -14.16
CA HIS A 271 -14.24 -10.62 -14.29
C HIS A 271 -15.52 -10.70 -15.12
N ASP A 272 -15.92 -11.92 -15.50
CA ASP A 272 -17.17 -12.19 -16.18
C ASP A 272 -18.32 -12.17 -15.14
N PRO A 273 -19.28 -11.24 -15.23
CA PRO A 273 -20.36 -11.12 -14.25
C PRO A 273 -21.30 -12.33 -14.23
N SER A 274 -21.22 -13.23 -15.22
CA SER A 274 -22.00 -14.47 -15.27
C SER A 274 -21.34 -15.64 -14.53
N LYS A 275 -20.10 -15.51 -14.07
CA LYS A 275 -19.32 -16.57 -13.40
C LYS A 275 -19.08 -16.23 -11.94
N GLN A 276 -18.79 -17.25 -11.13
CA GLN A 276 -18.22 -17.02 -9.82
C GLN A 276 -16.89 -16.29 -9.98
N HIS A 277 -16.72 -15.17 -9.27
CA HIS A 277 -15.54 -14.33 -9.45
C HIS A 277 -14.26 -14.97 -8.89
N THR A 278 -14.37 -15.93 -7.96
CA THR A 278 -13.23 -16.63 -7.35
C THR A 278 -13.48 -18.12 -7.31
N THR A 279 -12.53 -18.90 -7.81
CA THR A 279 -12.55 -20.36 -7.71
C THR A 279 -11.18 -20.88 -7.28
N HIS A 280 -11.14 -22.08 -6.72
CA HIS A 280 -9.89 -22.77 -6.41
C HIS A 280 -9.27 -23.38 -7.68
N ASN A 281 -7.96 -23.27 -7.83
CA ASN A 281 -7.20 -24.05 -8.80
C ASN A 281 -6.73 -25.37 -8.15
N PRO A 282 -7.27 -26.54 -8.56
CA PRO A 282 -6.92 -27.82 -7.94
C PRO A 282 -5.46 -28.22 -8.17
N ASP A 283 -4.79 -27.65 -9.17
CA ASP A 283 -3.40 -27.97 -9.53
C ASP A 283 -2.38 -27.05 -8.82
N ALA A 284 -2.84 -26.21 -7.90
CA ALA A 284 -1.99 -25.26 -7.20
C ALA A 284 -0.97 -25.95 -6.27
N ALA A 285 0.31 -25.60 -6.43
CA ALA A 285 1.40 -26.30 -5.75
C ALA A 285 1.57 -25.90 -4.27
N ALA A 286 1.50 -24.61 -3.95
CA ALA A 286 1.76 -24.11 -2.60
C ALA A 286 1.10 -22.75 -2.34
N PHE A 287 0.92 -22.44 -1.05
CA PHE A 287 0.53 -21.11 -0.61
C PHE A 287 1.73 -20.17 -0.66
N PRO A 288 1.56 -18.92 -1.15
CA PRO A 288 2.65 -17.98 -1.24
C PRO A 288 3.05 -17.42 0.12
N LYS A 289 4.35 -17.10 0.24
CA LYS A 289 4.84 -16.18 1.27
C LYS A 289 4.40 -14.76 0.91
N VAL A 290 3.94 -14.00 1.89
CA VAL A 290 3.48 -12.63 1.69
C VAL A 290 4.38 -11.66 2.45
N ILE A 291 4.97 -10.73 1.69
CA ILE A 291 5.81 -9.66 2.22
C ILE A 291 5.11 -8.32 2.01
N ILE A 292 5.03 -7.52 3.07
CA ILE A 292 4.48 -6.16 3.00
C ILE A 292 5.59 -5.15 3.27
N HIS A 293 5.85 -4.32 2.27
CA HIS A 293 6.66 -3.11 2.39
C HIS A 293 5.75 -1.94 2.79
N THR A 294 6.04 -1.38 3.96
CA THR A 294 5.31 -0.23 4.52
C THR A 294 6.29 0.81 5.07
N GLY A 295 5.79 1.83 5.77
CA GLY A 295 6.62 2.81 6.45
C GLY A 295 5.78 3.70 7.36
N ASN A 296 6.13 4.98 7.39
CA ASN A 296 5.52 6.02 8.23
C ASN A 296 4.10 6.43 7.75
N TRP A 297 3.22 5.45 7.57
CA TRP A 297 1.85 5.59 7.10
C TRP A 297 1.06 6.56 7.98
N GLY A 298 0.59 7.65 7.39
CA GLY A 298 -0.16 8.69 8.09
C GLY A 298 0.67 9.62 8.99
N CYS A 299 2.00 9.48 9.07
CA CYS A 299 2.82 10.27 10.02
C CYS A 299 3.38 11.59 9.44
N GLY A 300 3.18 11.85 8.15
CA GLY A 300 3.56 13.11 7.50
C GLY A 300 2.39 14.11 7.50
N ALA A 301 1.81 14.34 6.32
CA ALA A 301 0.72 15.29 6.12
C ALA A 301 -0.50 15.07 7.05
N PHE A 302 -0.74 13.84 7.52
CA PHE A 302 -1.87 13.53 8.40
C PHE A 302 -1.56 13.68 9.90
N GLY A 303 -0.29 13.89 10.27
CA GLY A 303 0.13 14.17 11.65
C GLY A 303 0.14 12.97 12.60
N GLY A 304 0.13 11.75 12.07
CA GLY A 304 0.26 10.52 12.87
C GLY A 304 1.60 10.41 13.60
N SER A 305 1.65 9.55 14.61
CA SER A 305 2.84 9.32 15.43
C SER A 305 3.52 8.02 15.03
N ILE A 306 4.80 8.09 14.62
CA ILE A 306 5.54 6.95 14.05
C ILE A 306 5.54 5.73 15.00
N PRO A 307 5.85 5.85 16.31
CA PRO A 307 5.92 4.68 17.18
C PRO A 307 4.61 3.87 17.22
N ILE A 308 3.47 4.53 17.47
CA ILE A 308 2.18 3.84 17.55
C ILE A 308 1.73 3.33 16.19
N MET A 309 1.92 4.10 15.11
CA MET A 309 1.56 3.64 13.77
C MET A 309 2.40 2.43 13.34
N ALA A 310 3.68 2.37 13.71
CA ALA A 310 4.51 1.19 13.49
C ALA A 310 4.02 -0.02 14.31
N THR A 311 3.81 0.15 15.62
CA THR A 311 3.27 -0.91 16.50
C THR A 311 1.96 -1.50 15.96
N LEU A 312 0.99 -0.65 15.59
CA LEU A 312 -0.31 -1.11 15.11
C LEU A 312 -0.23 -1.77 13.73
N GLN A 313 0.69 -1.35 12.87
CA GLN A 313 0.94 -2.04 11.60
C GLN A 313 1.54 -3.44 11.83
N PHE A 314 2.48 -3.59 12.78
CA PHE A 314 3.04 -4.91 13.10
C PHE A 314 1.97 -5.86 13.65
N PHE A 315 1.13 -5.41 14.57
CA PHE A 315 0.01 -6.23 15.04
C PHE A 315 -0.99 -6.55 13.93
N ALA A 316 -1.35 -5.59 13.08
CA ALA A 316 -2.24 -5.85 11.96
C ALA A 316 -1.67 -6.90 10.98
N ALA A 317 -0.35 -6.86 10.73
CA ALA A 317 0.34 -7.83 9.90
C ALA A 317 0.34 -9.23 10.53
N LEU A 318 0.61 -9.32 11.83
CA LEU A 318 0.51 -10.57 12.60
C LEU A 318 -0.90 -11.18 12.50
N VAL A 319 -1.93 -10.36 12.73
CA VAL A 319 -3.35 -10.75 12.72
C VAL A 319 -3.81 -11.16 11.31
N ALA A 320 -3.33 -10.48 10.27
CA ALA A 320 -3.56 -10.89 8.88
C ALA A 320 -2.78 -12.17 8.52
N GLY A 321 -1.72 -12.49 9.28
CA GLY A 321 -0.83 -13.60 9.03
C GLY A 321 0.16 -13.35 7.89
N VAL A 322 0.62 -12.11 7.76
CA VAL A 322 1.74 -11.73 6.90
C VAL A 322 3.01 -12.42 7.39
N ASP A 323 3.88 -12.82 6.47
CA ASP A 323 5.09 -13.57 6.80
C ASP A 323 6.28 -12.66 7.09
N LYS A 324 6.37 -11.52 6.37
CA LYS A 324 7.39 -10.49 6.61
C LYS A 324 6.85 -9.08 6.42
N VAL A 325 7.24 -8.18 7.32
CA VAL A 325 7.08 -6.73 7.17
C VAL A 325 8.44 -6.08 6.95
N VAL A 326 8.57 -5.32 5.86
CA VAL A 326 9.71 -4.42 5.63
C VAL A 326 9.24 -2.99 5.87
N TYR A 327 9.72 -2.36 6.93
CA TYR A 327 9.35 -1.02 7.32
C TYR A 327 10.42 -0.01 6.87
N HIS A 328 10.07 0.84 5.91
CA HIS A 328 10.90 1.90 5.37
C HIS A 328 10.67 3.20 6.17
N SER A 329 11.65 3.56 7.00
CA SER A 329 11.51 4.69 7.91
C SER A 329 11.85 6.04 7.29
N ALA A 330 12.41 6.08 6.07
CA ALA A 330 12.84 7.31 5.41
C ALA A 330 13.82 8.15 6.27
N GLY A 331 14.83 7.50 6.83
CA GLY A 331 15.94 8.14 7.57
C GLY A 331 16.05 7.76 9.06
N ALA A 332 17.22 8.06 9.63
CA ALA A 332 17.62 7.60 10.97
C ALA A 332 16.74 8.10 12.13
N PRO A 333 16.26 9.37 12.20
CA PRO A 333 15.37 9.80 13.27
C PRO A 333 14.06 9.02 13.31
N SER A 334 13.44 8.83 12.16
CA SER A 334 12.22 8.04 12.01
C SER A 334 12.48 6.55 12.30
N LYS A 335 13.65 6.02 11.93
CA LYS A 335 14.05 4.63 12.24
C LYS A 335 14.02 4.38 13.75
N LYS A 336 14.56 5.29 14.56
CA LYS A 336 14.53 5.19 16.03
C LYS A 336 13.10 5.12 16.57
N GLN A 337 12.19 5.91 16.01
CA GLN A 337 10.78 5.89 16.41
C GLN A 337 10.08 4.59 16.01
N ALA A 338 10.34 4.07 14.81
CA ALA A 338 9.81 2.78 14.36
C ALA A 338 10.36 1.61 15.20
N MET A 339 11.65 1.65 15.55
CA MET A 339 12.27 0.68 16.47
C MET A 339 11.63 0.71 17.86
N TYR A 340 11.23 1.88 18.36
CA TYR A 340 10.45 1.95 19.60
C TYR A 340 9.07 1.31 19.43
N GLY A 341 8.42 1.50 18.28
CA GLY A 341 7.18 0.80 17.95
C GLY A 341 7.33 -0.73 17.89
N LEU A 342 8.48 -1.23 17.41
CA LEU A 342 8.83 -2.64 17.42
C LEU A 342 9.05 -3.16 18.85
N ASP A 343 9.76 -2.42 19.70
CA ASP A 343 9.95 -2.77 21.11
C ASP A 343 8.61 -2.91 21.86
N VAL A 344 7.66 -2.01 21.60
CA VAL A 344 6.30 -2.10 22.15
C VAL A 344 5.56 -3.35 21.65
N TYR A 345 5.66 -3.65 20.33
CA TYR A 345 5.09 -4.85 19.74
C TYR A 345 5.65 -6.12 20.41
N THR A 346 6.99 -6.24 20.47
CA THR A 346 7.67 -7.41 21.02
C THR A 346 7.35 -7.60 22.49
N LYS A 347 7.46 -6.56 23.32
CA LYS A 347 7.15 -6.64 24.76
C LYS A 347 5.72 -7.09 25.02
N TYR A 348 4.75 -6.59 24.24
CA TYR A 348 3.37 -7.00 24.41
C TYR A 348 3.17 -8.45 23.95
N LEU A 349 3.77 -8.86 22.83
CA LEU A 349 3.70 -10.24 22.33
C LEU A 349 4.34 -11.25 23.29
N ASP A 350 5.45 -10.88 23.93
CA ASP A 350 6.14 -11.68 24.95
C ASP A 350 5.30 -11.82 26.23
N SER A 351 4.47 -10.82 26.54
CA SER A 351 3.54 -10.87 27.68
C SER A 351 2.30 -11.73 27.43
N CYS A 352 2.04 -12.10 26.17
CA CYS A 352 0.95 -12.99 25.79
C CYS A 352 1.43 -14.45 25.83
N GLU A 353 0.56 -15.38 26.24
CA GLU A 353 0.86 -16.81 26.27
C GLU A 353 0.94 -17.39 24.85
N GLU A 354 -0.15 -17.96 24.34
CA GLU A 354 -0.26 -18.55 23.00
C GLU A 354 -1.10 -17.69 22.06
N THR A 355 -1.99 -16.84 22.60
CA THR A 355 -2.92 -16.02 21.81
C THR A 355 -2.83 -14.54 22.16
N VAL A 356 -3.13 -13.70 21.18
CA VAL A 356 -3.22 -12.25 21.31
C VAL A 356 -4.69 -11.84 21.27
N ASP A 357 -5.19 -11.28 22.36
CA ASP A 357 -6.53 -10.70 22.45
C ASP A 357 -6.52 -9.25 21.94
N ILE A 358 -7.28 -8.97 20.88
CA ILE A 358 -7.21 -7.71 20.15
C ILE A 358 -7.77 -6.53 20.96
N ASP A 359 -8.75 -6.77 21.83
CA ASP A 359 -9.33 -5.72 22.67
C ASP A 359 -8.41 -5.41 23.86
N LYS A 360 -7.78 -6.44 24.45
CA LYS A 360 -6.74 -6.23 25.47
C LYS A 360 -5.52 -5.53 24.91
N LEU A 361 -5.12 -5.84 23.67
CA LEU A 361 -4.04 -5.16 22.97
C LEU A 361 -4.35 -3.68 22.80
N ALA A 362 -5.53 -3.35 22.25
CA ALA A 362 -5.93 -1.96 22.05
C ALA A 362 -5.96 -1.17 23.37
N ALA A 363 -6.49 -1.78 24.44
CA ALA A 363 -6.50 -1.17 25.77
C ALA A 363 -5.09 -1.00 26.37
N ALA A 364 -4.17 -1.93 26.13
CA ALA A 364 -2.79 -1.83 26.58
C ALA A 364 -2.04 -0.70 25.86
N VAL A 365 -2.20 -0.58 24.54
CA VAL A 365 -1.60 0.51 23.74
C VAL A 365 -2.18 1.86 24.14
N GLU A 366 -3.49 1.97 24.39
CA GLU A 366 -4.13 3.20 24.86
C GLU A 366 -3.52 3.69 26.19
N LYS A 367 -3.27 2.77 27.14
CA LYS A 367 -2.65 3.10 28.44
C LYS A 367 -1.25 3.69 28.32
N MET A 368 -0.55 3.47 27.20
CA MET A 368 0.77 4.06 26.94
C MET A 368 0.70 5.54 26.59
N LYS A 369 -0.50 6.10 26.32
CA LYS A 369 -0.72 7.54 26.11
C LYS A 369 0.15 8.15 25.01
N PHE A 370 0.30 7.42 23.90
CA PHE A 370 0.92 7.96 22.70
C PHE A 370 0.20 9.24 22.28
N GLN A 371 0.97 10.28 21.99
CA GLN A 371 0.44 11.53 21.46
C GLN A 371 0.38 11.48 19.94
N TRP A 372 -0.63 12.15 19.37
CA TRP A 372 -0.60 12.59 17.99
C TRP A 372 0.66 13.43 17.70
N GLY A 373 1.18 13.29 16.49
CA GLY A 373 2.26 14.12 15.98
C GLY A 373 1.72 15.43 15.43
N PHE A 374 2.55 16.09 14.60
CA PHE A 374 2.17 17.31 13.91
C PHE A 374 2.08 17.04 12.42
N SER A 375 1.02 17.53 11.78
CA SER A 375 1.00 17.62 10.32
C SER A 375 2.14 18.53 9.89
N ASN A 376 3.04 18.02 9.06
CA ASN A 376 4.15 18.79 8.52
C ASN A 376 3.80 19.45 7.18
N GLY A 377 2.56 19.30 6.71
CA GLY A 377 2.05 19.92 5.48
C GLY A 377 2.96 19.73 4.27
N THR A 378 3.62 18.56 4.18
CA THR A 378 4.68 18.22 3.19
C THR A 378 4.52 18.92 1.87
#